data_AF-A0A7Y4D4L2-F1
#
_entry.id   AF-A0A7Y4D4L2-F1
#
_cell.length_a   1.000
_cell.length_b   1.000
_cell.length_c   1.000
_cell.angle_alpha   90.00
_cell.angle_beta   90.00
_cell.angle_gamma   90.00
#
_symmetry.space_group_name_H-M   'P 1'
#
loop_
_entity.id
_entity.type
_entity.pdbx_description
1 polymer ?
#
loop_
_entity_poly.entity_id
_entity_poly.type
_entity_poly.pdbx_seq_one_letter_code
_entity_poly.pdbx_strand_id
1 'polypeptide(L)'
;MTKIARPSISKVKSRAKAIKKEKKIGHMKALEVAAQEIGYPSFHALDTYLKRLKQNEFSATINPFNPDLQSSLLVVFNDDLELFDYKEVEGDFITTRKSFQEEYLNKGFAERIGARLLTVDELQQRGLIAPGGSENGDKDYLHDWGYICIEFVREKDNPWTIEDAEKLVIEQVESEIGRNYREFFYLDGKLINNHISRAWDAEWDNYVDVDYHPAIDGY
;
A
#
# COMPACT_ATOMS: atom_id res chain seq x y z
N MET A 1 24.77 -12.33 -6.43
CA MET A 1 23.78 -11.25 -6.64
C MET A 1 24.25 -10.35 -7.78
N THR A 2 23.65 -10.51 -8.96
CA THR A 2 23.90 -9.69 -10.14
C THR A 2 23.27 -8.31 -9.93
N LYS A 3 24.08 -7.25 -9.80
CA LYS A 3 23.60 -5.86 -9.77
C LYS A 3 22.96 -5.54 -11.12
N ILE A 4 21.63 -5.52 -11.18
CA ILE A 4 20.89 -5.02 -12.35
C ILE A 4 21.21 -3.53 -12.47
N ALA A 5 21.95 -3.14 -13.50
CA ALA A 5 22.35 -1.76 -13.71
C ALA A 5 21.10 -0.90 -13.96
N ARG A 6 20.89 0.15 -13.14
CA ARG A 6 19.77 1.08 -13.29
C ARG A 6 19.80 1.72 -14.70
N PRO A 7 18.69 1.69 -15.46
CA PRO A 7 18.64 2.30 -16.78
C PRO A 7 18.71 3.82 -16.68
N SER A 8 19.38 4.44 -17.64
CA SER A 8 19.65 5.89 -17.65
C SER A 8 19.07 6.54 -18.90
N ILE A 9 18.20 7.53 -18.72
CA ILE A 9 17.53 8.20 -19.84
C ILE A 9 18.52 8.93 -20.76
N SER A 10 19.65 9.41 -20.23
CA SER A 10 20.69 10.06 -21.03
C SER A 10 21.40 9.05 -21.95
N LYS A 11 21.63 7.82 -21.46
CA LYS A 11 22.17 6.72 -22.26
C LYS A 11 21.19 6.28 -23.34
N VAL A 12 19.89 6.16 -23.02
CA VAL A 12 18.84 5.80 -23.99
C VAL A 12 18.70 6.87 -25.09
N LYS A 13 18.69 8.16 -24.72
CA LYS A 13 18.67 9.26 -25.70
C LYS A 13 19.90 9.27 -26.60
N SER A 14 21.07 8.94 -26.05
CA SER A 14 22.31 8.84 -26.83
C SER A 14 22.27 7.66 -27.81
N ARG A 15 21.77 6.50 -27.37
CA ARG A 15 21.56 5.32 -28.22
C ARG A 15 20.54 5.59 -29.33
N ALA A 16 19.45 6.28 -29.02
CA ALA A 16 18.45 6.68 -30.01
C ALA A 16 19.02 7.59 -31.12
N LYS A 17 20.00 8.46 -30.80
CA LYS A 17 20.69 9.29 -31.82
C LYS A 17 21.51 8.42 -32.79
N ALA A 18 22.18 7.38 -32.29
CA ALA A 18 22.91 6.43 -33.12
C ALA A 18 21.95 5.63 -34.02
N ILE A 19 20.88 5.06 -33.44
CA ILE A 19 19.86 4.29 -34.18
C ILE A 19 19.18 5.14 -35.26
N LYS A 20 18.90 6.41 -34.98
CA LYS A 20 18.34 7.36 -35.96
C LYS A 20 19.22 7.44 -37.21
N LYS A 21 20.55 7.52 -37.04
CA LYS A 21 21.52 7.63 -38.13
C LYS A 21 21.71 6.29 -38.87
N GLU A 22 21.79 5.19 -38.12
CA GLU A 22 21.98 3.83 -38.65
C GLU A 22 20.78 3.35 -39.46
N LYS A 23 19.56 3.52 -38.92
CA LYS A 23 18.32 2.97 -39.51
C LYS A 23 17.52 3.99 -40.32
N LYS A 24 17.98 5.24 -40.41
CA LYS A 24 17.29 6.36 -41.09
C LYS A 24 15.82 6.52 -40.69
N ILE A 25 15.50 6.30 -39.42
CA ILE A 25 14.14 6.40 -38.87
C ILE A 25 13.91 7.73 -38.13
N GLY A 26 12.64 8.08 -37.89
CA GLY A 26 12.27 9.23 -37.08
C GLY A 26 12.74 9.12 -35.61
N HIS A 27 12.96 10.26 -34.96
CA HIS A 27 13.54 10.30 -33.61
C HIS A 27 12.71 9.56 -32.55
N MET A 28 11.39 9.72 -32.57
CA MET A 28 10.49 9.01 -31.66
C MET A 28 10.59 7.49 -31.81
N LYS A 29 10.62 7.00 -33.05
CA LYS A 29 10.76 5.56 -33.31
C LYS A 29 12.12 5.02 -32.89
N ALA A 30 13.18 5.84 -32.97
CA ALA A 30 14.50 5.49 -32.46
C ALA A 30 14.54 5.42 -30.92
N LEU A 31 13.76 6.25 -30.22
CA LEU A 31 13.61 6.17 -28.76
C LEU A 31 12.88 4.90 -28.32
N GLU A 32 11.83 4.51 -29.03
CA GLU A 32 11.11 3.24 -28.78
C GLU A 32 12.05 2.04 -28.90
N VAL A 33 12.80 1.95 -30.00
CA VAL A 33 13.77 0.86 -30.22
C VAL A 33 14.86 0.84 -29.14
N ALA A 34 15.38 2.02 -28.76
CA ALA A 34 16.40 2.11 -27.71
C ALA A 34 15.87 1.68 -26.33
N ALA A 35 14.60 1.92 -26.02
CA ALA A 35 13.96 1.46 -24.79
C ALA A 35 13.74 -0.07 -24.81
N GLN A 36 13.36 -0.63 -25.95
CA GLN A 36 13.21 -2.07 -26.14
C GLN A 36 14.54 -2.84 -26.03
N GLU A 37 15.65 -2.28 -26.53
CA GLU A 37 16.98 -2.88 -26.38
C GLU A 37 17.40 -3.10 -24.91
N ILE A 38 16.85 -2.31 -23.97
CA ILE A 38 17.13 -2.42 -22.53
C ILE A 38 15.98 -3.07 -21.75
N GLY A 39 15.06 -3.74 -22.44
CA GLY A 39 14.01 -4.56 -21.84
C GLY A 39 12.70 -3.85 -21.50
N TYR A 40 12.48 -2.62 -21.98
CA TYR A 40 11.23 -1.89 -21.74
C TYR A 40 10.31 -1.94 -22.97
N PRO A 41 8.99 -2.10 -22.79
CA PRO A 41 8.06 -2.27 -23.91
C PRO A 41 7.95 -1.01 -24.78
N SER A 42 8.12 0.18 -24.17
CA SER A 42 8.12 1.47 -24.86
C SER A 42 8.98 2.52 -24.16
N PHE A 43 9.28 3.61 -24.87
CA PHE A 43 9.97 4.77 -24.28
C PHE A 43 9.12 5.44 -23.21
N HIS A 44 7.79 5.48 -23.40
CA HIS A 44 6.86 5.99 -22.39
C HIS A 44 6.88 5.14 -21.11
N ALA A 45 6.92 3.81 -21.21
CA ALA A 45 7.01 2.93 -20.05
C ALA A 45 8.31 3.17 -19.25
N LEU A 46 9.43 3.38 -19.94
CA LEU A 46 10.70 3.75 -19.32
C LEU A 46 10.63 5.13 -18.63
N ASP A 47 10.08 6.14 -19.29
CA ASP A 47 9.95 7.49 -18.73
C ASP A 47 9.06 7.49 -17.49
N THR A 48 7.94 6.77 -17.52
CA THR A 48 7.05 6.57 -16.39
C THR A 48 7.75 5.84 -15.25
N TYR A 49 8.50 4.76 -15.54
CA TYR A 49 9.30 4.04 -14.54
C TYR A 49 10.33 4.96 -13.86
N LEU A 50 11.07 5.76 -14.63
CA LEU A 50 12.08 6.68 -14.08
C LEU A 50 11.47 7.85 -13.31
N LYS A 51 10.29 8.34 -13.73
CA LYS A 51 9.52 9.33 -12.97
C LYS A 51 9.04 8.77 -11.63
N ARG A 52 8.51 7.54 -11.62
CA ARG A 52 8.13 6.84 -10.39
C ARG A 52 9.33 6.63 -9.46
N LEU A 53 10.47 6.19 -9.99
CA LEU A 53 11.70 6.07 -9.17
C LEU A 53 12.11 7.40 -8.54
N LYS A 54 12.10 8.49 -9.32
CA LYS A 54 12.41 9.82 -8.77
C LYS A 54 11.37 10.30 -7.78
N GLN A 55 10.10 10.02 -8.01
CA GLN A 55 9.02 10.37 -7.10
C GLN A 55 9.15 9.59 -5.79
N ASN A 56 9.51 8.31 -5.84
CA ASN A 56 9.80 7.50 -4.65
C ASN A 56 11.07 8.00 -3.93
N GLU A 57 12.13 8.38 -4.66
CA GLU A 57 13.33 9.00 -4.08
C GLU A 57 13.03 10.40 -3.48
N PHE A 58 12.04 11.13 -3.99
CA PHE A 58 11.63 12.47 -3.50
C PHE A 58 10.61 12.38 -2.36
N SER A 59 9.73 11.39 -2.36
CA SER A 59 8.82 11.09 -1.24
C SER A 59 9.58 10.61 -0.01
N ALA A 60 10.75 9.98 -0.20
CA ALA A 60 11.70 9.69 0.88
C ALA A 60 12.36 10.96 1.49
N THR A 61 12.10 12.16 0.95
CA THR A 61 12.62 13.44 1.47
C THR A 61 11.55 14.36 2.08
N ILE A 62 10.31 13.90 2.27
CA ILE A 62 9.32 14.63 3.09
C ILE A 62 9.49 14.15 4.54
N ASN A 63 10.16 14.97 5.36
CA ASN A 63 10.40 14.85 6.80
C ASN A 63 10.47 13.39 7.33
N PRO A 64 11.67 12.80 7.49
CA PRO A 64 11.77 11.48 8.09
C PRO A 64 11.09 11.49 9.47
N PHE A 65 10.21 10.52 9.70
CA PHE A 65 9.53 10.36 10.98
C PHE A 65 10.56 10.40 12.11
N ASN A 66 10.42 11.38 13.00
CA ASN A 66 11.25 11.49 14.17
C ASN A 66 10.44 11.03 15.39
N PRO A 67 10.70 9.82 15.93
CA PRO A 67 9.94 9.30 17.06
C PRO A 67 10.05 10.17 18.31
N ASP A 68 11.07 11.03 18.43
CA ASP A 68 11.22 11.94 19.57
C ASP A 68 10.32 13.18 19.48
N LEU A 69 9.92 13.58 18.26
CA LEU A 69 9.17 14.82 18.01
C LEU A 69 7.76 14.58 17.49
N GLN A 70 7.47 13.36 17.02
CA GLN A 70 6.23 13.04 16.33
C GLN A 70 5.56 11.80 16.90
N SER A 71 4.24 11.77 16.78
CA SER A 71 3.40 10.60 17.01
C SER A 71 2.93 10.02 15.68
N SER A 72 2.89 8.70 15.60
CA SER A 72 2.63 7.89 14.40
C SER A 72 1.37 7.05 14.56
N LEU A 73 0.48 7.12 13.57
CA LEU A 73 -0.58 6.15 13.35
C LEU A 73 -0.31 5.42 12.04
N LEU A 74 -0.06 4.11 12.11
CA LEU A 74 0.14 3.22 10.96
C LEU A 74 -1.15 2.45 10.66
N VAL A 75 -1.66 2.58 9.43
CA VAL A 75 -2.81 1.80 8.93
C VAL A 75 -2.31 0.79 7.91
N VAL A 76 -2.77 -0.45 8.05
CA VAL A 76 -2.22 -1.62 7.34
C VAL A 76 -3.25 -2.20 6.37
N PHE A 77 -2.79 -2.58 5.19
CA PHE A 77 -3.57 -3.17 4.10
C PHE A 77 -2.85 -4.40 3.55
N ASN A 78 -3.61 -5.36 3.02
CA ASN A 78 -3.03 -6.43 2.20
C ASN A 78 -2.42 -5.82 0.92
N ASP A 79 -1.30 -6.36 0.43
CA ASP A 79 -0.71 -5.96 -0.85
C ASP A 79 -1.53 -6.37 -2.06
N ASP A 80 -2.20 -7.52 -1.96
CA ASP A 80 -3.09 -8.04 -2.97
C ASP A 80 -4.53 -7.52 -2.83
N LEU A 81 -4.76 -6.45 -2.05
CA LEU A 81 -6.11 -5.96 -1.77
C LEU A 81 -6.87 -5.58 -3.05
N GLU A 82 -8.09 -6.11 -3.12
CA GLU A 82 -9.02 -5.86 -4.21
C GLU A 82 -10.33 -5.32 -3.67
N LEU A 83 -10.81 -4.28 -4.35
CA LEU A 83 -12.02 -3.58 -4.01
C LEU A 83 -13.10 -3.99 -5.01
N PHE A 84 -14.28 -4.26 -4.49
CA PHE A 84 -15.45 -4.61 -5.28
C PHE A 84 -16.39 -3.41 -5.33
N ASP A 85 -16.70 -2.98 -6.55
CA ASP A 85 -17.68 -1.94 -6.82
C ASP A 85 -18.96 -2.59 -7.34
N TYR A 86 -20.10 -2.17 -6.81
CA TYR A 86 -21.40 -2.73 -7.12
C TYR A 86 -22.24 -1.67 -7.82
N LYS A 87 -22.72 -2.00 -9.01
CA LYS A 87 -23.63 -1.14 -9.76
C LYS A 87 -24.86 -1.92 -10.18
N GLU A 88 -26.03 -1.44 -9.79
CA GLU A 88 -27.29 -1.95 -10.31
C GLU A 88 -27.55 -1.33 -11.69
N VAL A 89 -27.82 -2.17 -12.69
CA VAL A 89 -28.18 -1.76 -14.04
C VAL A 89 -29.35 -2.62 -14.50
N GLU A 90 -30.51 -1.99 -14.72
CA GLU A 90 -31.74 -2.67 -15.20
C GLU A 90 -32.20 -3.85 -14.31
N GLY A 91 -31.91 -3.81 -13.01
CA GLY A 91 -32.26 -4.86 -12.05
C GLY A 91 -31.18 -5.95 -11.87
N ASP A 92 -30.10 -5.89 -12.64
CA ASP A 92 -28.93 -6.77 -12.49
C ASP A 92 -27.82 -6.09 -11.68
N PHE A 93 -27.19 -6.83 -10.77
CA PHE A 93 -26.02 -6.36 -10.02
C PHE A 93 -24.73 -6.68 -10.79
N ILE A 94 -24.09 -5.65 -11.32
CA ILE A 94 -22.77 -5.77 -11.94
C ILE A 94 -21.71 -5.51 -10.87
N THR A 95 -20.85 -6.50 -10.63
CA THR A 95 -19.70 -6.38 -9.72
C THR A 95 -18.43 -6.16 -10.54
N THR A 96 -17.70 -5.09 -10.24
CA THR A 96 -16.40 -4.81 -10.86
C THR A 96 -15.30 -4.92 -9.81
N ARG A 97 -14.29 -5.74 -10.11
CA ARG A 97 -13.09 -5.92 -9.28
C ARG A 97 -12.05 -4.88 -9.67
N LYS A 98 -11.51 -4.17 -8.69
CA LYS A 98 -10.51 -3.11 -8.85
C LYS A 98 -9.31 -3.38 -7.94
N SER A 99 -8.09 -3.26 -8.46
CA SER A 99 -6.89 -3.35 -7.63
C SER A 99 -6.72 -2.09 -6.78
N PHE A 100 -6.56 -2.23 -5.47
CA PHE A 100 -6.29 -1.09 -4.58
C PHE A 100 -4.99 -0.37 -4.97
N GLN A 101 -3.96 -1.13 -5.34
CA GLN A 101 -2.69 -0.59 -5.80
C GLN A 101 -2.86 0.32 -7.03
N GLU A 102 -3.60 -0.12 -8.05
CA GLU A 102 -3.74 0.63 -9.30
C GLU A 102 -4.72 1.80 -9.17
N GLU A 103 -5.84 1.59 -8.49
CA GLU A 103 -6.93 2.57 -8.45
C GLU A 103 -6.75 3.64 -7.38
N TYR A 104 -6.00 3.35 -6.31
CA TYR A 104 -5.83 4.26 -5.18
C TYR A 104 -4.37 4.62 -4.95
N LEU A 105 -3.51 3.65 -4.62
CA LEU A 105 -2.13 3.95 -4.19
C LEU A 105 -1.29 4.60 -5.29
N ASN A 106 -1.31 4.04 -6.50
CA ASN A 106 -0.60 4.60 -7.66
C ASN A 106 -1.13 5.99 -8.07
N LYS A 107 -2.32 6.38 -7.60
CA LYS A 107 -2.95 7.69 -7.84
C LYS A 107 -2.78 8.64 -6.66
N GLY A 108 -1.92 8.33 -5.69
CA GLY A 108 -1.58 9.20 -4.56
C GLY A 108 -2.65 9.24 -3.47
N PHE A 109 -3.32 8.11 -3.22
CA PHE A 109 -4.34 8.00 -2.17
C PHE A 109 -3.81 8.42 -0.79
N ALA A 110 -2.63 7.92 -0.39
CA ALA A 110 -2.06 8.22 0.93
C ALA A 110 -1.88 9.73 1.13
N GLU A 111 -1.25 10.41 0.17
CA GLU A 111 -1.01 11.85 0.24
C GLU A 111 -2.30 12.66 0.19
N ARG A 112 -3.29 12.21 -0.59
CA ARG A 112 -4.60 12.87 -0.72
C ARG A 112 -5.34 12.93 0.62
N ILE A 113 -5.22 11.88 1.42
CA ILE A 113 -5.88 11.81 2.73
C ILE A 113 -5.01 12.34 3.87
N GLY A 114 -3.83 12.92 3.56
CA GLY A 114 -2.92 13.48 4.56
C GLY A 114 -2.01 12.45 5.24
N ALA A 115 -1.89 11.24 4.68
CA ALA A 115 -0.93 10.23 5.09
C ALA A 115 0.31 10.23 4.19
N ARG A 116 1.29 9.40 4.55
CA ARG A 116 2.43 9.02 3.70
C ARG A 116 2.48 7.51 3.52
N LEU A 117 2.84 7.05 2.33
CA LEU A 117 3.08 5.63 2.08
C LEU A 117 4.46 5.23 2.63
N LEU A 118 4.54 4.16 3.42
CA LEU A 118 5.81 3.65 3.92
C LEU A 118 6.46 2.70 2.93
N THR A 119 7.78 2.80 2.84
CA THR A 119 8.59 1.83 2.12
C THR A 119 8.87 0.60 2.97
N VAL A 120 9.21 -0.52 2.32
CA VAL A 120 9.63 -1.75 3.00
C VAL A 120 10.85 -1.50 3.88
N ASP A 121 11.81 -0.69 3.41
CA ASP A 121 13.01 -0.34 4.16
C ASP A 121 12.67 0.44 5.45
N GLU A 122 11.71 1.35 5.41
CA GLU A 122 11.23 2.06 6.61
C GLU A 122 10.52 1.13 7.59
N LEU A 123 9.68 0.20 7.10
CA LEU A 123 9.02 -0.80 7.94
C LEU A 123 10.04 -1.73 8.61
N GLN A 124 11.06 -2.15 7.87
CA GLN A 124 12.15 -2.97 8.39
C GLN A 124 12.95 -2.22 9.47
N GLN A 125 13.25 -0.93 9.24
CA GLN A 125 13.96 -0.11 10.23
C GLN A 125 13.16 0.09 11.52
N ARG A 126 11.82 0.12 11.44
CA ARG A 126 10.95 0.22 12.62
C ARG A 126 10.87 -1.07 13.44
N GLY A 127 11.11 -2.23 12.81
CA GLY A 127 11.11 -3.51 13.52
C GLY A 127 9.78 -3.84 14.22
N LEU A 128 8.65 -3.42 13.64
CA LEU A 128 7.32 -3.65 14.23
C LEU A 128 6.99 -5.15 14.20
N ILE A 129 6.49 -5.67 15.32
CA ILE A 129 6.07 -7.07 15.46
C ILE A 129 4.72 -7.25 14.78
N ALA A 130 4.59 -8.28 13.94
CA ALA A 130 3.35 -8.63 13.27
C ALA A 130 2.28 -9.11 14.26
N PRO A 131 0.98 -9.04 13.92
CA PRO A 131 -0.07 -9.65 14.73
C PRO A 131 0.20 -11.14 14.95
N GLY A 132 0.20 -11.58 16.22
CA GLY A 132 0.52 -12.97 16.59
C GLY A 132 2.01 -13.25 16.84
N GLY A 133 2.91 -12.32 16.48
CA GLY A 133 4.32 -12.37 16.85
C GLY A 133 4.51 -12.09 18.35
N SER A 134 5.63 -12.56 18.91
CA SER A 134 5.98 -12.37 20.32
C SER A 134 7.38 -11.79 20.49
N GLU A 135 7.53 -10.83 21.40
CA GLU A 135 8.84 -10.30 21.81
C GLU A 135 9.76 -11.36 22.44
N ASN A 136 9.15 -12.36 23.07
CA ASN A 136 9.82 -13.39 23.87
C ASN A 136 9.89 -14.76 23.18
N GLY A 137 9.46 -14.85 21.92
CA GLY A 137 9.39 -16.09 21.14
C GLY A 137 9.88 -15.90 19.71
N ASP A 138 9.26 -16.61 18.77
CA ASP A 138 9.52 -16.41 17.35
C ASP A 138 9.09 -14.99 16.96
N LYS A 139 10.09 -14.17 16.65
CA LYS A 139 9.89 -12.77 16.26
C LYS A 139 9.44 -12.73 14.81
N ASP A 140 8.14 -12.56 14.64
CA ASP A 140 7.53 -12.34 13.35
C ASP A 140 7.31 -10.83 13.17
N TYR A 141 7.83 -10.26 12.08
CA TYR A 141 7.83 -8.82 11.87
C TYR A 141 6.87 -8.41 10.76
N LEU A 142 6.26 -7.24 10.91
CA LEU A 142 5.26 -6.72 9.97
C LEU A 142 5.78 -6.62 8.53
N HIS A 143 7.07 -6.30 8.35
CA HIS A 143 7.68 -6.16 7.02
C HIS A 143 7.83 -7.49 6.26
N ASP A 144 7.77 -8.63 6.95
CA ASP A 144 7.89 -9.96 6.35
C ASP A 144 6.57 -10.43 5.70
N TRP A 145 5.45 -9.78 6.04
CA TRP A 145 4.10 -10.19 5.63
C TRP A 145 3.62 -9.58 4.32
N GLY A 146 4.47 -8.80 3.64
CA GLY A 146 4.12 -8.17 2.37
C GLY A 146 3.06 -7.07 2.48
N TYR A 147 2.74 -6.57 3.67
CA TYR A 147 1.70 -5.56 3.82
C TYR A 147 2.06 -4.20 3.22
N ILE A 148 1.02 -3.48 2.80
CA ILE A 148 1.09 -2.06 2.48
C ILE A 148 0.73 -1.27 3.74
N CYS A 149 1.55 -0.27 4.08
CA CYS A 149 1.33 0.56 5.25
C CYS A 149 1.33 2.04 4.87
N ILE A 150 0.31 2.77 5.31
CA ILE A 150 0.31 4.24 5.27
C ILE A 150 0.41 4.77 6.69
N GLU A 151 0.97 5.97 6.85
CA GLU A 151 1.16 6.60 8.13
C GLU A 151 0.64 8.02 8.17
N PHE A 152 -0.09 8.31 9.25
CA PHE A 152 -0.43 9.65 9.65
C PHE A 152 0.51 10.10 10.76
N VAL A 153 1.08 11.28 10.60
CA VAL A 153 2.05 11.84 11.54
C VAL A 153 1.50 13.13 12.11
N ARG A 154 1.57 13.27 13.43
CA ARG A 154 1.25 14.53 14.13
C ARG A 154 2.33 14.87 15.17
N GLU A 155 2.30 16.08 15.70
CA GLU A 155 3.25 16.53 16.72
C GLU A 155 3.05 15.72 18.03
N LYS A 156 4.15 15.45 18.75
CA LYS A 156 4.14 14.58 19.93
C LYS A 156 3.52 15.22 21.17
N ASP A 157 3.33 16.53 21.15
CA ASP A 157 2.57 17.27 22.18
C ASP A 157 1.06 16.98 22.12
N ASN A 158 0.59 16.45 20.99
CA ASN A 158 -0.75 15.92 20.79
C ASN A 158 -0.66 14.49 20.22
N PRO A 159 -0.26 13.48 21.01
CA PRO A 159 -0.04 12.11 20.51
C PRO A 159 -1.33 11.37 20.23
N TRP A 160 -1.34 10.44 19.27
CA TRP A 160 -2.55 9.68 18.90
C TRP A 160 -3.19 8.97 20.08
N THR A 161 -4.48 9.20 20.29
CA THR A 161 -5.34 8.32 21.11
C THR A 161 -5.99 7.28 20.20
N ILE A 162 -6.53 6.22 20.79
CA ILE A 162 -7.23 5.18 20.02
C ILE A 162 -8.49 5.78 19.40
N GLU A 163 -9.22 6.60 20.15
CA GLU A 163 -10.45 7.24 19.70
C GLU A 163 -10.20 8.21 18.53
N ASP A 164 -9.11 9.00 18.59
CA ASP A 164 -8.73 9.90 17.51
C ASP A 164 -8.33 9.13 16.25
N ALA A 165 -7.58 8.05 16.43
CA ALA A 165 -7.12 7.21 15.33
C ALA A 165 -8.30 6.51 14.63
N GLU A 166 -9.22 5.92 15.39
CA GLU A 166 -10.43 5.30 14.84
C GLU A 166 -11.27 6.31 14.07
N LYS A 167 -11.53 7.48 14.68
CA LYS A 167 -12.28 8.55 14.02
C LYS A 167 -11.64 8.98 12.70
N LEU A 168 -10.32 9.20 12.71
CA LEU A 168 -9.59 9.59 11.51
C LEU A 168 -9.66 8.50 10.43
N VAL A 169 -9.47 7.24 10.80
CA VAL A 169 -9.53 6.12 9.83
C VAL A 169 -10.93 5.99 9.23
N ILE A 170 -11.99 6.16 10.03
CA ILE A 170 -13.37 6.19 9.52
C ILE A 170 -13.55 7.34 8.52
N GLU A 171 -13.14 8.54 8.90
CA GLU A 171 -13.35 9.75 8.11
C GLU A 171 -12.54 9.77 6.81
N GLN A 172 -11.31 9.26 6.83
CA GLN A 172 -10.34 9.41 5.75
C GLN A 172 -10.10 8.15 4.91
N VAL A 173 -10.20 6.96 5.52
CA VAL A 173 -9.95 5.68 4.84
C VAL A 173 -11.26 4.97 4.52
N GLU A 174 -12.10 4.76 5.53
CA GLU A 174 -13.36 4.02 5.35
C GLU A 174 -14.34 4.75 4.42
N SER A 175 -14.35 6.07 4.44
CA SER A 175 -15.17 6.87 3.52
C SER A 175 -14.81 6.68 2.02
N GLU A 176 -13.57 6.29 1.71
CA GLU A 176 -13.05 6.19 0.34
C GLU A 176 -13.04 4.76 -0.19
N ILE A 177 -12.75 3.79 0.68
CA ILE A 177 -12.60 2.38 0.30
C ILE A 177 -13.42 1.41 1.15
N GLY A 178 -14.24 1.89 2.08
CA GLY A 178 -14.95 1.05 3.05
C GLY A 178 -14.00 0.42 4.07
N ARG A 179 -14.46 -0.64 4.74
CA ARG A 179 -13.71 -1.38 5.78
C ARG A 179 -12.62 -2.30 5.21
N ASN A 180 -12.02 -1.92 4.08
CA ASN A 180 -11.01 -2.70 3.36
C ASN A 180 -9.59 -2.37 3.85
N TYR A 181 -9.38 -2.46 5.16
CA TYR A 181 -8.09 -2.36 5.83
C TYR A 181 -8.03 -3.38 6.95
N ARG A 182 -6.84 -3.66 7.48
CA ARG A 182 -6.67 -4.67 8.55
C ARG A 182 -7.36 -4.23 9.82
N GLU A 183 -7.79 -5.20 10.61
CA GLU A 183 -8.47 -5.03 11.90
C GLU A 183 -7.54 -4.53 13.05
N PHE A 184 -6.37 -4.01 12.69
CA PHE A 184 -5.41 -3.44 13.63
C PHE A 184 -4.68 -2.25 13.02
N PHE A 185 -4.13 -1.41 13.89
CA PHE A 185 -3.23 -0.32 13.56
C PHE A 185 -1.98 -0.38 14.45
N TYR A 186 -0.99 0.47 14.18
CA TYR A 186 0.08 0.76 15.13
C TYR A 186 0.04 2.22 15.58
N LEU A 187 -0.03 2.42 16.89
CA LEU A 187 0.11 3.74 17.52
C LEU A 187 1.48 3.84 18.18
N ASP A 188 2.34 4.72 17.68
CA ASP A 188 3.71 4.90 18.17
C ASP A 188 4.48 3.56 18.27
N GLY A 189 4.26 2.68 17.29
CA GLY A 189 4.88 1.36 17.20
C GLY A 189 4.20 0.25 18.02
N LYS A 190 3.13 0.56 18.76
CA LYS A 190 2.34 -0.44 19.51
C LYS A 190 1.16 -0.92 18.69
N LEU A 191 1.01 -2.24 18.58
CA LEU A 191 -0.13 -2.87 17.93
C LEU A 191 -1.41 -2.62 18.75
N ILE A 192 -2.47 -2.15 18.08
CA ILE A 192 -3.78 -1.88 18.68
C ILE A 192 -4.88 -2.44 17.79
N ASN A 193 -5.81 -3.21 18.37
CA ASN A 193 -7.04 -3.60 17.69
C ASN A 193 -7.91 -2.37 17.45
N ASN A 194 -8.55 -2.30 16.28
CA ASN A 194 -9.34 -1.13 15.89
C ASN A 194 -10.85 -1.33 16.00
N HIS A 195 -11.62 -0.34 15.55
CA HIS A 195 -13.07 -0.39 15.60
C HIS A 195 -13.68 -1.50 14.73
N ILE A 196 -12.99 -1.98 13.70
CA ILE A 196 -13.45 -3.17 12.94
C ILE A 196 -13.43 -4.38 13.86
N SER A 197 -12.30 -4.68 14.53
CA SER A 197 -12.23 -5.81 15.48
C SER A 197 -13.28 -5.67 16.57
N ARG A 198 -13.41 -4.48 17.17
CA ARG A 198 -14.39 -4.24 18.24
C ARG A 198 -15.83 -4.51 17.77
N ALA A 199 -16.18 -4.07 16.57
CA ALA A 199 -17.50 -4.30 16.00
C ALA A 199 -17.74 -5.78 15.68
N TRP A 200 -16.72 -6.47 15.16
CA TRP A 200 -16.76 -7.91 14.91
C TRP A 200 -16.91 -8.71 16.20
N ASP A 201 -16.08 -8.43 17.21
CA ASP A 201 -16.15 -9.08 18.52
C ASP A 201 -17.54 -8.88 19.16
N ALA A 202 -18.08 -7.65 19.09
CA ALA A 202 -19.43 -7.38 19.57
C ALA A 202 -20.52 -8.13 18.78
N GLU A 203 -20.37 -8.31 17.48
CA GLU A 203 -21.30 -9.11 16.66
C GLU A 203 -21.20 -10.59 17.02
N TRP A 204 -19.99 -11.13 17.19
CA TRP A 204 -19.73 -12.50 17.63
C TRP A 204 -20.26 -12.78 19.03
N ASP A 205 -20.07 -11.86 19.99
CA ASP A 205 -20.61 -11.98 21.35
C ASP A 205 -22.14 -11.98 21.38
N ASN A 206 -22.79 -11.40 20.35
CA ASN A 206 -24.26 -11.43 20.19
C ASN A 206 -24.78 -12.72 19.55
N TYR A 207 -23.92 -13.56 18.97
CA TYR A 207 -24.30 -14.91 18.57
C TYR A 207 -24.50 -15.75 19.83
N VAL A 208 -25.76 -15.87 20.26
CA VAL A 208 -26.16 -16.96 21.15
C VAL A 208 -25.86 -18.25 20.41
N ASP A 209 -24.94 -19.05 20.96
CA ASP A 209 -24.58 -20.38 20.48
C ASP A 209 -25.88 -21.10 20.08
N VAL A 210 -26.10 -21.26 18.78
CA VAL A 210 -27.33 -21.86 18.28
C VAL A 210 -27.24 -23.30 18.75
N ASP A 211 -28.07 -23.67 19.74
CA ASP A 211 -28.09 -24.99 20.38
C ASP A 211 -27.69 -26.04 19.36
N TYR A 212 -26.51 -26.62 19.53
CA TYR A 212 -26.01 -27.68 18.67
C TYR A 212 -27.09 -28.78 18.59
N HIS A 213 -27.75 -28.91 17.43
CA HIS A 213 -28.74 -29.95 17.18
C HIS A 213 -28.03 -31.12 16.49
N PRO A 214 -27.80 -32.25 17.18
CA PRO A 214 -27.07 -33.41 16.62
C PRO A 214 -27.85 -34.19 15.54
N ALA A 215 -28.86 -33.59 14.90
CA ALA A 215 -29.76 -34.27 13.98
C ALA A 215 -29.32 -34.20 12.49
N ILE A 216 -28.19 -33.55 12.18
CA ILE A 216 -27.62 -33.49 10.82
C ILE A 216 -26.22 -34.10 10.82
N ASP A 217 -26.09 -35.31 11.37
CA ASP A 217 -25.07 -36.25 10.91
C ASP A 217 -25.79 -37.58 10.73
N GLY A 218 -26.19 -37.83 9.48
CA GLY A 218 -26.96 -38.99 9.08
C GLY A 218 -26.13 -40.26 9.26
N TYR A 219 -26.60 -41.14 10.14
CA TYR A 219 -26.33 -42.57 10.08
C TYR A 219 -27.07 -43.22 8.90
#